data_AF-A0A961MNB7-F1
#
_entry.id   AF-A0A961MNB7-F1
#
_cell.length_a   1.000
_cell.length_b   1.000
_cell.length_c   1.000
_cell.angle_alpha   90.00
_cell.angle_beta   90.00
_cell.angle_gamma   90.00
#
_symmetry.space_group_name_H-M   'P 1'
#
loop_
_entity.id
_entity.type
_entity.pdbx_description
1 polymer ?
#
loop_
_entity_poly.entity_id
_entity_poly.type
_entity_poly.pdbx_seq_one_letter_code
_entity_poly.pdbx_strand_id
1 'polypeptide(L)'
;MAKIAFILLTHKDPEGIILQAERLTEAGDFVSIHFDARASRADHDRIRKALAGNPRVTFAKRRLKCGWGEWSLVGATLEAVRAAVEAFPAATHFYMLSGDCMQIKTAEFAHALLDAEDVDYIESFDFFTSDWIKTGLKEERLIYRHWFNERNHKGLFYNSFKWQRALGLSRKVPEDLQMMIGSQWWCLRRRTIEWVLDFCRDRPDVMRFFKTTWIPDETFFQTIVRHVVPEHEIRTRTLTFLMFTDYGMPVTFYNDH
;
A
#
# COMPACT_ATOMS: atom_id res chain seq x y z
N MET A 1 -0.50 -17.06 -18.14
CA MET A 1 -1.70 -16.24 -18.03
C MET A 1 -1.74 -15.68 -16.64
N ALA A 2 -1.66 -14.36 -16.56
CA ALA A 2 -1.61 -13.64 -15.31
C ALA A 2 -2.88 -13.92 -14.51
N LYS A 3 -2.69 -14.20 -13.22
CA LYS A 3 -3.75 -14.18 -12.20
C LYS A 3 -3.38 -13.15 -11.16
N ILE A 4 -4.28 -12.24 -10.88
CA ILE A 4 -4.05 -11.10 -10.00
C ILE A 4 -4.67 -11.42 -8.64
N ALA A 5 -3.90 -11.21 -7.57
CA ALA A 5 -4.41 -11.10 -6.22
C ALA A 5 -4.54 -9.62 -5.86
N PHE A 6 -5.76 -9.11 -5.87
CA PHE A 6 -6.03 -7.74 -5.46
C PHE A 6 -5.92 -7.62 -3.94
N ILE A 7 -5.05 -6.72 -3.48
CA ILE A 7 -4.83 -6.41 -2.07
C ILE A 7 -5.71 -5.21 -1.74
N LEU A 8 -6.87 -5.49 -1.16
CA LEU A 8 -7.94 -4.50 -0.95
C LEU A 8 -7.89 -3.96 0.48
N LEU A 9 -7.48 -2.69 0.63
CA LEU A 9 -7.57 -1.97 1.90
C LEU A 9 -8.85 -1.13 1.96
N THR A 10 -9.69 -1.35 2.97
CA THR A 10 -10.97 -0.64 3.09
C THR A 10 -11.36 -0.41 4.55
N HIS A 11 -12.26 0.53 4.79
CA HIS A 11 -12.72 0.95 6.12
C HIS A 11 -14.20 1.37 6.16
N LYS A 12 -14.93 1.30 5.04
CA LYS A 12 -16.34 1.74 4.91
C LYS A 12 -17.01 1.02 3.73
N ASP A 13 -18.30 1.29 3.55
CA ASP A 13 -19.13 0.85 2.40
C ASP A 13 -19.14 -0.67 2.17
N PRO A 14 -19.75 -1.46 3.08
CA PRO A 14 -19.74 -2.92 2.96
C PRO A 14 -20.39 -3.43 1.67
N GLU A 15 -21.43 -2.77 1.15
CA GLU A 15 -22.10 -3.16 -0.10
C GLU A 15 -21.18 -2.97 -1.30
N GLY A 16 -20.54 -1.79 -1.42
CA GLY A 16 -19.58 -1.53 -2.49
C GLY A 16 -18.41 -2.51 -2.47
N ILE A 17 -17.89 -2.85 -1.30
CA ILE A 17 -16.79 -3.82 -1.16
C ILE A 17 -17.20 -5.24 -1.56
N ILE A 18 -18.40 -5.69 -1.22
CA ILE A 18 -18.92 -6.99 -1.65
C ILE A 18 -19.00 -7.03 -3.18
N LEU A 19 -19.63 -6.02 -3.79
CA LEU A 19 -19.78 -5.93 -5.24
C LEU A 19 -18.42 -5.84 -5.96
N GLN A 20 -17.47 -5.07 -5.42
CA GLN A 20 -16.13 -4.94 -5.98
C GLN A 20 -15.39 -6.29 -5.93
N ALA A 21 -15.44 -7.00 -4.81
CA ALA A 21 -14.80 -8.30 -4.67
C ALA A 21 -15.42 -9.36 -5.60
N GLU A 22 -16.74 -9.40 -5.71
CA GLU A 22 -17.45 -10.30 -6.63
C GLU A 22 -17.03 -10.04 -8.08
N ARG A 23 -17.06 -8.79 -8.55
CA ARG A 23 -16.66 -8.42 -9.91
C ARG A 23 -15.21 -8.81 -10.23
N LEU A 24 -14.28 -8.56 -9.30
CA LEU A 24 -12.87 -8.92 -9.48
C LEU A 24 -12.70 -10.45 -9.57
N THR A 25 -13.39 -11.20 -8.72
CA THR A 25 -13.26 -12.67 -8.70
C THR A 25 -14.01 -13.38 -9.83
N GLU A 26 -15.09 -12.79 -10.35
CA GLU A 26 -15.81 -13.28 -11.54
C GLU A 26 -14.91 -13.29 -12.79
N ALA A 27 -13.99 -12.33 -12.89
CA ALA A 27 -12.96 -12.30 -13.92
C ALA A 27 -11.87 -13.38 -13.78
N GLY A 28 -11.94 -14.24 -12.76
CA GLY A 28 -10.99 -15.33 -12.54
C GLY A 28 -9.79 -14.98 -11.66
N ASP A 29 -9.76 -13.75 -11.11
CA ASP A 29 -8.75 -13.25 -10.18
C ASP A 29 -9.08 -13.56 -8.71
N PHE A 30 -8.24 -13.07 -7.80
CA PHE A 30 -8.36 -13.27 -6.36
C PHE A 30 -8.41 -11.93 -5.63
N VAL A 31 -8.99 -11.92 -4.43
CA VAL A 31 -9.07 -10.72 -3.59
C VAL A 31 -8.68 -11.07 -2.15
N SER A 32 -7.78 -10.29 -1.56
CA SER A 32 -7.42 -10.35 -0.16
C SER A 32 -7.79 -9.03 0.52
N ILE A 33 -8.70 -9.12 1.49
CA ILE A 33 -9.35 -7.95 2.09
C ILE A 33 -8.76 -7.69 3.47
N HIS A 34 -8.29 -6.46 3.70
CA HIS A 34 -8.14 -5.90 5.04
C HIS A 34 -9.20 -4.83 5.26
N PHE A 35 -10.06 -5.09 6.24
CA PHE A 35 -11.07 -4.14 6.70
C PHE A 35 -10.61 -3.52 8.02
N ASP A 36 -10.38 -2.21 8.04
CA ASP A 36 -9.78 -1.46 9.15
C ASP A 36 -10.43 -1.81 10.50
N ALA A 37 -9.63 -2.04 11.54
CA ALA A 37 -10.11 -2.32 12.90
C ALA A 37 -10.80 -1.13 13.59
N ARG A 38 -10.69 0.09 13.05
CA ARG A 38 -11.48 1.26 13.47
C ARG A 38 -12.90 1.22 12.93
N ALA A 39 -13.12 0.52 11.81
CA ALA A 39 -14.44 0.39 11.20
C ALA A 39 -15.32 -0.60 11.99
N SER A 40 -16.64 -0.47 11.80
CA SER A 40 -17.65 -1.28 12.48
C SER A 40 -17.36 -2.78 12.35
N ARG A 41 -17.44 -3.49 13.48
CA ARG A 41 -17.37 -4.96 13.45
C ARG A 41 -18.57 -5.56 12.72
N ALA A 42 -19.74 -4.94 12.80
CA ALA A 42 -20.92 -5.41 12.08
C ALA A 42 -20.73 -5.34 10.56
N ASP A 43 -20.11 -4.28 10.04
CA ASP A 43 -19.82 -4.14 8.61
C ASP A 43 -18.80 -5.19 8.15
N HIS A 44 -17.74 -5.39 8.93
CA HIS A 44 -16.76 -6.45 8.67
C HIS A 44 -17.41 -7.84 8.63
N ASP A 45 -18.27 -8.15 9.60
CA ASP A 45 -18.93 -9.45 9.69
C ASP A 45 -19.96 -9.63 8.56
N ARG A 46 -20.61 -8.55 8.09
CA ARG A 46 -21.46 -8.54 6.89
C ARG A 46 -20.66 -8.91 5.64
N ILE A 47 -19.52 -8.25 5.40
CA ILE A 47 -18.67 -8.52 4.24
C ILE A 47 -18.17 -9.97 4.28
N ARG A 48 -17.69 -10.43 5.44
CA ARG A 48 -17.22 -11.83 5.60
C ARG A 48 -18.33 -12.83 5.34
N LYS A 49 -19.54 -12.59 5.84
CA LYS A 49 -20.68 -13.49 5.63
C LYS A 49 -21.07 -13.54 4.17
N ALA A 50 -21.14 -12.40 3.48
CA ALA A 50 -21.49 -12.33 2.07
C ALA A 50 -20.48 -13.08 1.19
N LEU A 51 -19.17 -12.91 1.46
CA LEU A 51 -18.10 -13.48 0.64
C LEU A 51 -17.62 -14.87 1.12
N ALA A 52 -18.23 -15.46 2.16
CA ALA A 52 -17.77 -16.72 2.76
C ALA A 52 -17.75 -17.91 1.79
N GLY A 53 -18.65 -17.92 0.81
CA GLY A 53 -18.73 -18.98 -0.20
C GLY A 53 -17.77 -18.81 -1.39
N ASN A 54 -17.04 -17.69 -1.47
CA ASN A 54 -16.18 -17.40 -2.60
C ASN A 54 -14.73 -17.88 -2.33
N PRO A 55 -14.25 -18.98 -2.97
CA PRO A 55 -12.92 -19.51 -2.71
C PRO A 55 -11.78 -18.60 -3.22
N ARG A 56 -12.12 -17.54 -3.96
CA ARG A 56 -11.17 -16.55 -4.48
C ARG A 56 -11.07 -15.30 -3.61
N VAL A 57 -11.78 -15.29 -2.47
CA VAL A 57 -11.69 -14.22 -1.48
C VAL A 57 -11.05 -14.76 -0.20
N THR A 58 -10.13 -13.98 0.35
CA THR A 58 -9.56 -14.21 1.67
C THR A 58 -9.54 -12.90 2.46
N PHE A 59 -9.29 -13.00 3.75
CA PHE A 59 -9.21 -11.85 4.65
C PHE A 59 -7.88 -11.86 5.39
N ALA A 60 -7.33 -10.67 5.59
CA ALA A 60 -6.21 -10.47 6.50
C ALA A 60 -6.53 -11.09 7.88
N LYS A 61 -5.60 -11.91 8.40
CA LYS A 61 -5.78 -12.60 9.69
C LYS A 61 -5.94 -11.61 10.85
N ARG A 62 -5.26 -10.46 10.76
CA ARG A 62 -5.32 -9.40 11.75
C ARG A 62 -5.78 -8.09 11.12
N ARG A 63 -6.84 -7.51 11.71
CA ARG A 63 -7.26 -6.13 11.42
C ARG A 63 -6.39 -5.16 12.21
N LEU A 64 -5.88 -4.13 11.55
CA LEU A 64 -5.12 -3.04 12.16
C LEU A 64 -5.95 -1.77 12.13
N LYS A 65 -5.73 -0.90 13.12
CA LYS A 65 -6.38 0.42 13.20
C LYS A 65 -5.60 1.39 12.31
N CYS A 66 -6.06 1.62 11.08
CA CYS A 66 -5.27 2.34 10.08
C CYS A 66 -5.43 3.84 10.20
N GLY A 67 -4.32 4.55 10.40
CA GLY A 67 -4.26 6.01 10.48
C GLY A 67 -3.57 6.57 9.25
N TRP A 68 -4.08 7.70 8.74
CA TRP A 68 -3.45 8.37 7.62
C TRP A 68 -2.01 8.78 7.97
N GLY A 69 -1.08 8.45 7.09
CA GLY A 69 0.35 8.72 7.26
C GLY A 69 1.05 7.89 8.34
N GLU A 70 0.40 6.86 8.88
CA GLU A 70 0.97 5.97 9.90
C GLU A 70 1.43 4.64 9.32
N TRP A 71 2.41 4.02 9.99
CA TRP A 71 2.85 2.65 9.75
C TRP A 71 1.71 1.63 9.61
N SER A 72 0.60 1.85 10.31
CA SER A 72 -0.57 0.97 10.26
C SER A 72 -1.08 0.67 8.84
N LEU A 73 -0.93 1.58 7.87
CA LEU A 73 -1.29 1.34 6.46
C LEU A 73 -0.36 0.31 5.81
N VAL A 74 0.95 0.46 5.99
CA VAL A 74 1.94 -0.53 5.54
C VAL A 74 1.71 -1.87 6.23
N GLY A 75 1.51 -1.85 7.56
CA GLY A 75 1.20 -3.04 8.34
C GLY A 75 -0.06 -3.77 7.83
N ALA A 76 -1.12 -3.03 7.50
CA ALA A 76 -2.37 -3.60 6.99
C ALA A 76 -2.17 -4.22 5.61
N THR A 77 -1.41 -3.54 4.76
CA THR A 77 -0.99 -4.06 3.44
C THR A 77 -0.24 -5.37 3.59
N LEU A 78 0.73 -5.44 4.50
CA LEU A 78 1.51 -6.67 4.75
C LEU A 78 0.63 -7.81 5.29
N GLU A 79 -0.35 -7.55 6.14
CA GLU A 79 -1.30 -8.58 6.62
C GLU A 79 -2.16 -9.12 5.48
N ALA A 80 -2.68 -8.25 4.60
CA ALA A 80 -3.46 -8.66 3.44
C ALA A 80 -2.61 -9.42 2.41
N VAL A 81 -1.37 -8.97 2.17
CA VAL A 81 -0.41 -9.65 1.29
C VAL A 81 -0.08 -11.04 1.82
N ARG A 82 0.20 -11.20 3.11
CA ARG A 82 0.48 -12.52 3.71
C ARG A 82 -0.71 -13.47 3.55
N ALA A 83 -1.92 -12.99 3.80
CA ALA A 83 -3.13 -13.78 3.59
C ALA A 83 -3.32 -14.17 2.11
N ALA A 84 -3.03 -13.27 1.17
CA ALA A 84 -3.12 -13.54 -0.27
C ALA A 84 -2.09 -14.58 -0.73
N VAL A 85 -0.84 -14.43 -0.31
CA VAL A 85 0.27 -15.35 -0.66
C VAL A 85 -0.06 -16.77 -0.21
N GLU A 86 -0.56 -16.92 1.02
CA GLU A 86 -0.94 -18.20 1.63
C GLU A 86 -2.17 -18.82 0.96
N ALA A 87 -3.23 -18.04 0.70
CA ALA A 87 -4.48 -18.56 0.17
C ALA A 87 -4.44 -18.84 -1.34
N PHE A 88 -3.65 -18.09 -2.10
CA PHE A 88 -3.72 -18.08 -3.57
C PHE A 88 -2.39 -18.44 -4.24
N PRO A 89 -1.93 -19.69 -4.15
CA PRO A 89 -0.65 -20.12 -4.75
C PRO A 89 -0.60 -19.90 -6.27
N ALA A 90 -1.74 -19.85 -6.94
CA ALA A 90 -1.85 -19.59 -8.37
C ALA A 90 -1.77 -18.10 -8.76
N ALA A 91 -1.79 -17.16 -7.80
CA ALA A 91 -1.66 -15.73 -8.09
C ALA A 91 -0.24 -15.41 -8.57
N THR A 92 -0.12 -14.79 -9.73
CA THR A 92 1.15 -14.39 -10.34
C THR A 92 1.53 -12.94 -10.03
N HIS A 93 0.53 -12.10 -9.78
CA HIS A 93 0.66 -10.67 -9.56
C HIS A 93 -0.19 -10.26 -8.36
N PHE A 94 0.22 -9.20 -7.68
CA PHE A 94 -0.43 -8.65 -6.50
C PHE A 94 -0.66 -7.17 -6.76
N TYR A 95 -1.91 -6.73 -6.74
CA TYR A 95 -2.28 -5.37 -7.10
C TYR A 95 -2.98 -4.69 -5.92
N MET A 96 -2.34 -3.69 -5.33
CA MET A 96 -2.90 -2.88 -4.25
C MET A 96 -4.01 -1.94 -4.74
N LEU A 97 -5.17 -2.00 -4.07
CA LEU A 97 -6.34 -1.15 -4.32
C LEU A 97 -7.00 -0.72 -3.00
N SER A 98 -7.87 0.29 -3.07
CA SER A 98 -8.82 0.60 -1.99
C SER A 98 -10.27 0.40 -2.42
N GLY A 99 -11.16 0.51 -1.44
CA GLY A 99 -12.60 0.53 -1.69
C GLY A 99 -13.08 1.70 -2.57
N ASP A 100 -12.29 2.77 -2.70
CA ASP A 100 -12.62 3.90 -3.56
C ASP A 100 -12.01 3.75 -4.98
N CYS A 101 -11.33 2.63 -5.29
CA CYS A 101 -10.78 2.35 -6.62
C CYS A 101 -11.80 1.69 -7.56
N MET A 102 -11.80 2.09 -8.84
CA MET A 102 -12.65 1.52 -9.88
C MET A 102 -11.85 1.05 -11.09
N GLN A 103 -12.25 -0.06 -11.70
CA GLN A 103 -11.63 -0.57 -12.93
C GLN A 103 -12.06 0.28 -14.13
N ILE A 104 -11.09 0.80 -14.87
CA ILE A 104 -11.31 1.57 -16.12
C ILE A 104 -10.88 0.80 -17.38
N LYS A 105 -10.42 -0.45 -17.21
CA LYS A 105 -10.03 -1.38 -18.27
C LYS A 105 -10.61 -2.76 -17.93
N THR A 106 -10.78 -3.60 -18.95
CA THR A 106 -11.30 -4.96 -18.78
C THR A 106 -10.24 -5.87 -18.13
N ALA A 107 -10.68 -7.00 -17.58
CA ALA A 107 -9.77 -7.97 -17.00
C ALA A 107 -8.84 -8.59 -18.05
N GLU A 108 -9.33 -8.86 -19.26
CA GLU A 108 -8.54 -9.40 -20.36
C GLU A 108 -7.40 -8.46 -20.74
N PHE A 109 -7.67 -7.15 -20.76
CA PHE A 109 -6.63 -6.14 -20.99
C PHE A 109 -5.58 -6.16 -19.88
N ALA A 110 -6.01 -6.22 -18.61
CA ALA A 110 -5.10 -6.28 -17.48
C ALA A 110 -4.22 -7.54 -17.51
N HIS A 111 -4.80 -8.71 -17.79
CA HIS A 111 -4.05 -9.96 -17.90
C HIS A 111 -3.07 -9.93 -19.06
N ALA A 112 -3.50 -9.48 -20.25
CA ALA A 112 -2.63 -9.36 -21.42
C ALA A 112 -1.46 -8.40 -21.18
N LEU A 113 -1.70 -7.26 -20.50
CA LEU A 113 -0.65 -6.31 -20.13
C LEU A 113 0.37 -6.93 -19.19
N LEU A 114 -0.08 -7.70 -18.19
CA LEU A 114 0.80 -8.33 -17.20
C LEU A 114 1.50 -9.59 -17.73
N ASP A 115 0.93 -10.28 -18.71
CA ASP A 115 1.59 -11.40 -19.40
C ASP A 115 2.64 -10.92 -20.42
N ALA A 116 2.57 -9.66 -20.88
CA ALA A 116 3.46 -9.13 -21.90
C ALA A 116 4.88 -8.82 -21.41
N GLU A 117 5.05 -8.44 -20.14
CA GLU A 117 6.34 -8.07 -19.56
C GLU A 117 6.49 -8.65 -18.15
N ASP A 118 7.65 -9.24 -17.85
CA ASP A 118 7.99 -9.76 -16.52
C ASP A 118 8.58 -8.66 -15.63
N VAL A 119 7.75 -7.67 -15.27
CA VAL A 119 8.17 -6.46 -14.55
C VAL A 119 7.23 -6.07 -13.41
N ASP A 120 7.75 -5.32 -12.45
CA ASP A 120 7.02 -4.71 -11.34
C ASP A 120 6.61 -3.27 -11.66
N TYR A 121 5.35 -2.94 -11.45
CA TYR A 121 4.81 -1.59 -11.63
C TYR A 121 4.70 -0.88 -10.28
N ILE A 122 5.68 -0.02 -9.99
CA ILE A 122 5.74 0.77 -8.77
C ILE A 122 6.50 2.06 -9.02
N GLU A 123 5.92 3.19 -8.61
CA GLU A 123 6.68 4.45 -8.58
C GLU A 123 7.81 4.33 -7.56
N SER A 124 9.04 4.55 -8.00
CA SER A 124 10.24 4.54 -7.16
C SER A 124 11.19 5.61 -7.65
N PHE A 125 10.97 6.84 -7.17
CA PHE A 125 11.85 7.99 -7.39
C PHE A 125 12.79 8.14 -6.20
N ASP A 126 13.99 8.66 -6.43
CA ASP A 126 14.94 8.91 -5.34
C ASP A 126 14.36 9.91 -4.33
N PHE A 127 14.35 9.55 -3.05
CA PHE A 127 13.65 10.33 -2.02
C PHE A 127 14.22 11.75 -1.85
N PHE A 128 15.54 11.92 -1.98
CA PHE A 128 16.23 13.17 -1.68
C PHE A 128 16.35 14.07 -2.90
N THR A 129 16.65 13.48 -4.06
CA THR A 129 17.00 14.22 -5.28
C THR A 129 15.83 14.42 -6.24
N SER A 130 14.74 13.66 -6.11
CA SER A 130 13.55 13.88 -6.94
C SER A 130 12.66 15.00 -6.43
N ASP A 131 11.84 15.54 -7.34
CA ASP A 131 10.82 16.56 -7.08
C ASP A 131 9.43 15.97 -6.79
N TRP A 132 9.37 14.69 -6.38
CA TRP A 132 8.10 14.03 -6.08
C TRP A 132 7.40 14.68 -4.86
N ILE A 133 8.17 15.02 -3.81
CA ILE A 133 7.68 15.85 -2.70
C ILE A 133 7.84 17.32 -3.09
N LYS A 134 6.73 17.96 -3.49
CA LYS A 134 6.73 19.38 -3.87
C LYS A 134 6.68 20.33 -2.68
N THR A 135 5.99 19.94 -1.59
CA THR A 135 5.75 20.81 -0.43
C THR A 135 5.74 20.01 0.87
N GLY A 136 5.99 20.72 1.98
CA GLY A 136 5.94 20.14 3.34
C GLY A 136 7.25 19.51 3.80
N LEU A 137 7.16 18.64 4.80
CA LEU A 137 8.31 17.90 5.35
C LEU A 137 8.86 16.93 4.30
N LYS A 138 10.18 16.89 4.10
CA LYS A 138 10.86 15.96 3.17
C LYS A 138 11.78 15.04 3.96
N GLU A 139 12.99 15.48 4.25
CA GLU A 139 13.95 14.71 5.05
C GLU A 139 13.41 14.41 6.46
N GLU A 140 12.66 15.35 7.04
CA GLU A 140 12.07 15.23 8.36
C GLU A 140 11.08 14.07 8.49
N ARG A 141 10.52 13.59 7.38
CA ARG A 141 9.69 12.37 7.38
C ARG A 141 10.47 11.15 7.86
N LEU A 142 11.77 11.11 7.52
CA LEU A 142 12.67 9.99 7.75
C LEU A 142 13.48 10.14 9.04
N ILE A 143 14.07 11.31 9.27
CA ILE A 143 15.05 11.51 10.35
C ILE A 143 14.42 11.77 11.72
N TYR A 144 13.15 12.17 11.79
CA TYR A 144 12.42 12.31 13.05
C TYR A 144 11.38 11.19 13.22
N ARG A 145 11.02 10.94 14.47
CA ARG A 145 10.08 9.87 14.83
C ARG A 145 8.68 10.47 15.00
N HIS A 146 7.74 10.00 14.19
CA HIS A 146 6.38 10.50 14.15
C HIS A 146 5.43 9.55 14.88
N TRP A 147 5.33 9.73 16.20
CA TRP A 147 4.56 8.85 17.10
C TRP A 147 3.06 9.18 17.15
N PHE A 148 2.70 10.42 16.81
CA PHE A 148 1.34 10.92 16.88
C PHE A 148 0.76 11.03 15.48
N ASN A 149 -0.55 10.81 15.33
CA ASN A 149 -1.20 11.03 14.06
C ASN A 149 -1.32 12.53 13.75
N GLU A 150 -0.91 12.97 12.57
CA GLU A 150 -1.01 14.39 12.16
C GLU A 150 -2.47 14.87 12.09
N ARG A 151 -3.38 14.05 11.55
CA ARG A 151 -4.81 14.41 11.38
C ARG A 151 -5.58 14.39 12.69
N ASN A 152 -5.35 13.39 13.55
CA ASN A 152 -6.10 13.24 14.80
C ASN A 152 -5.52 14.07 15.96
N HIS A 153 -4.20 14.29 15.99
CA HIS A 153 -3.50 14.91 17.12
C HIS A 153 -2.47 15.95 16.66
N LYS A 154 -2.91 16.88 15.80
CA LYS A 154 -2.07 17.88 15.14
C LYS A 154 -1.09 18.60 16.09
N GLY A 155 -1.58 19.07 17.24
CA GLY A 155 -0.74 19.76 18.23
C GLY A 155 0.41 18.89 18.77
N LEU A 156 0.11 17.64 19.14
CA LEU A 156 1.13 16.70 19.63
C LEU A 156 2.14 16.32 18.55
N PHE A 157 1.68 16.14 17.31
CA PHE A 157 2.55 15.87 16.17
C PHE A 157 3.60 16.97 15.99
N TYR A 158 3.17 18.22 15.79
CA TYR A 158 4.09 19.33 15.55
C TYR A 158 4.91 19.70 16.78
N ASN A 159 4.39 19.56 18.00
CA ASN A 159 5.17 19.79 19.21
C ASN A 159 6.26 18.72 19.36
N SER A 160 5.94 17.44 19.19
CA SER A 160 6.94 16.36 19.24
C SER A 160 8.05 16.56 18.21
N PHE A 161 7.70 16.97 16.99
CA PHE A 161 8.66 17.35 15.96
C PHE A 161 9.56 18.51 16.40
N LYS A 162 8.98 19.61 16.89
CA LYS A 162 9.75 20.79 17.37
C LYS A 162 10.72 20.43 18.50
N TRP A 163 10.29 19.59 19.46
CA TRP A 163 11.14 19.12 20.55
C TRP A 163 12.29 18.25 20.04
N GLN A 164 12.01 17.30 19.15
CA GLN A 164 13.07 16.48 18.55
C GLN A 164 14.10 17.33 17.81
N ARG A 165 13.65 18.36 17.09
CA ARG A 165 14.55 19.32 16.42
C ARG A 165 15.37 20.13 17.42
N ALA A 166 14.75 20.69 18.45
CA ALA A 166 15.42 21.50 19.46
C ALA A 166 16.47 20.70 20.26
N LEU A 167 16.22 19.41 20.46
CA LEU A 167 17.10 18.50 21.20
C LEU A 167 18.07 17.73 20.30
N GLY A 168 18.08 17.95 18.98
CA GLY A 168 18.97 17.25 18.05
C GLY A 168 18.73 15.74 17.95
N LEU A 169 17.50 15.27 18.18
CA LEU A 169 17.15 13.84 18.25
C LEU A 169 16.92 13.18 16.88
N SER A 170 17.63 13.63 15.85
CA SER A 170 17.56 13.00 14.54
C SER A 170 18.09 11.56 14.60
N ARG A 171 17.61 10.71 13.69
CA ARG A 171 18.13 9.35 13.48
C ARG A 171 18.75 9.23 12.10
N LYS A 172 19.72 8.32 11.98
CA LYS A 172 20.23 7.92 10.68
C LYS A 172 19.21 7.08 9.92
N VAL A 173 19.16 7.29 8.61
CA VAL A 173 18.52 6.38 7.66
C VAL A 173 19.43 5.14 7.51
N PRO A 174 18.88 3.92 7.31
CA PRO A 174 19.70 2.74 7.02
C PRO A 174 20.64 2.99 5.83
N GLU A 175 21.95 2.90 6.06
CA GLU A 175 22.99 3.33 5.11
C GLU A 175 23.08 2.42 3.88
N ASP A 176 22.58 1.18 3.99
CA ASP A 176 22.56 0.17 2.93
C ASP A 176 21.34 0.27 2.01
N LEU A 177 20.39 1.15 2.33
CA LEU A 177 19.16 1.33 1.57
C LEU A 177 19.12 2.68 0.87
N GLN A 178 18.92 2.66 -0.43
CA GLN A 178 18.52 3.87 -1.16
C GLN A 178 17.04 4.14 -0.88
N MET A 179 16.74 5.21 -0.15
CA MET A 179 15.36 5.60 0.13
C MET A 179 14.68 6.05 -1.16
N MET A 180 13.54 5.43 -1.44
CA MET A 180 12.71 5.77 -2.59
C MET A 180 11.35 6.31 -2.13
N ILE A 181 10.68 7.02 -3.01
CA ILE A 181 9.33 7.53 -2.82
C ILE A 181 8.48 7.36 -4.09
N GLY A 182 7.17 7.25 -3.90
CA GLY A 182 6.21 7.15 -4.99
C GLY A 182 4.79 6.97 -4.47
N SER A 183 3.85 6.80 -5.38
CA SER A 183 2.47 6.45 -5.04
C SER A 183 2.37 5.19 -4.18
N GLN A 184 1.41 5.18 -3.24
CA GLN A 184 1.03 3.99 -2.48
C GLN A 184 0.60 2.82 -3.39
N TRP A 185 0.08 3.10 -4.59
CA TRP A 185 -0.49 2.09 -5.47
C TRP A 185 0.57 1.41 -6.35
N TRP A 186 0.62 0.08 -6.29
CA TRP A 186 1.56 -0.75 -7.06
C TRP A 186 0.89 -2.04 -7.55
N CYS A 187 1.48 -2.62 -8.60
CA CYS A 187 1.22 -4.00 -9.03
C CYS A 187 2.56 -4.74 -9.12
N LEU A 188 2.75 -5.72 -8.25
CA LEU A 188 4.01 -6.44 -8.07
C LEU A 188 3.85 -7.92 -8.41
N ARG A 189 4.89 -8.52 -8.96
CA ARG A 189 4.95 -9.96 -9.23
C ARG A 189 5.02 -10.75 -7.93
N ARG A 190 4.58 -12.01 -7.97
CA ARG A 190 4.63 -12.93 -6.82
C ARG A 190 6.04 -13.03 -6.22
N ARG A 191 7.05 -13.22 -7.07
CA ARG A 191 8.45 -13.32 -6.64
C ARG A 191 8.89 -12.09 -5.84
N THR A 192 8.55 -10.89 -6.34
CA THR A 192 8.85 -9.62 -5.68
C THR A 192 8.15 -9.51 -4.33
N ILE A 193 6.88 -9.92 -4.25
CA ILE A 193 6.15 -9.97 -2.98
C ILE A 193 6.81 -10.93 -1.99
N GLU A 194 7.21 -12.12 -2.42
CA GLU A 194 7.90 -13.10 -1.58
C GLU A 194 9.22 -12.54 -1.05
N TRP A 195 10.03 -11.90 -1.91
CA TRP A 195 11.26 -11.21 -1.50
C TRP A 195 11.01 -10.06 -0.53
N VAL A 196 9.94 -9.27 -0.71
CA VAL A 196 9.56 -8.22 0.24
C VAL A 196 9.19 -8.84 1.60
N LEU A 197 8.44 -9.94 1.62
CA LEU A 197 8.07 -10.63 2.86
C LEU A 197 9.27 -11.25 3.57
N ASP A 198 10.22 -11.79 2.81
CA ASP A 198 11.51 -12.31 3.30
C ASP A 198 12.35 -11.18 3.89
N PHE A 199 12.51 -10.07 3.16
CA PHE A 199 13.19 -8.88 3.65
C PHE A 199 12.59 -8.38 4.97
N CYS A 200 11.25 -8.33 5.07
CA CYS A 200 10.57 -7.91 6.30
C CYS A 200 10.88 -8.82 7.49
N ARG A 201 11.13 -10.12 7.25
CA ARG A 201 11.52 -11.07 8.29
C ARG A 201 12.99 -10.88 8.68
N ASP A 202 13.85 -10.70 7.69
CA ASP A 202 15.30 -10.72 7.87
C ASP A 202 15.86 -9.35 8.33
N ARG A 203 15.11 -8.26 8.12
CA ARG A 203 15.50 -6.87 8.47
C ARG A 203 14.55 -6.20 9.47
N PRO A 204 14.45 -6.72 10.71
CA PRO A 204 13.59 -6.13 11.75
C PRO A 204 14.01 -4.71 12.16
N ASP A 205 15.27 -4.33 11.92
CA ASP A 205 15.79 -2.97 12.07
C ASP A 205 15.10 -1.98 11.12
N VAL A 206 14.93 -2.35 9.84
CA VAL A 206 14.24 -1.54 8.83
C VAL A 206 12.74 -1.44 9.16
N MET A 207 12.14 -2.54 9.62
CA MET A 207 10.75 -2.53 10.10
C MET A 207 10.56 -1.57 11.29
N ARG A 208 11.53 -1.51 12.20
CA ARG A 208 11.50 -0.55 13.33
C ARG A 208 11.69 0.89 12.85
N PHE A 209 12.51 1.11 11.83
CA PHE A 209 12.68 2.41 11.21
C PHE A 209 11.35 2.94 10.63
N PHE A 210 10.71 2.19 9.74
CA PHE A 210 9.47 2.65 9.09
C PHE A 210 8.27 2.73 10.03
N LYS A 211 8.27 2.01 11.16
CA LYS A 211 7.21 2.10 12.19
C LYS A 211 6.97 3.50 12.74
N THR A 212 7.97 4.37 12.69
CA THR A 212 7.86 5.76 13.15
C THR A 212 8.22 6.77 12.06
N THR A 213 8.22 6.34 10.79
CA THR A 213 8.34 7.23 9.63
C THR A 213 6.96 7.81 9.30
N TRP A 214 6.89 9.07 8.88
CA TRP A 214 5.63 9.68 8.45
C TRP A 214 5.35 9.39 6.98
N ILE A 215 4.11 9.00 6.67
CA ILE A 215 3.65 8.55 5.34
C ILE A 215 4.56 7.42 4.80
N PRO A 216 4.76 6.33 5.58
CA PRO A 216 5.62 5.24 5.16
C PRO A 216 5.01 4.43 4.00
N ASP A 217 3.71 4.53 3.77
CA ASP A 217 2.97 3.92 2.65
C ASP A 217 3.44 4.38 1.26
N GLU A 218 4.06 5.57 1.18
CA GLU A 218 4.63 6.13 -0.05
C GLU A 218 6.15 5.91 -0.19
N THR A 219 6.81 5.28 0.80
CA THR A 219 8.27 5.06 0.76
C THR A 219 8.72 3.63 1.07
N PHE A 220 7.94 2.86 1.85
CA PHE A 220 8.33 1.53 2.33
C PHE A 220 8.48 0.52 1.18
N PHE A 221 7.41 0.31 0.42
CA PHE A 221 7.41 -0.66 -0.68
C PHE A 221 8.36 -0.20 -1.80
N GLN A 222 8.39 1.10 -2.07
CA GLN A 222 9.23 1.73 -3.07
C GLN A 222 10.71 1.49 -2.77
N THR A 223 11.10 1.67 -1.51
CA THR A 223 12.48 1.44 -1.04
C THR A 223 12.84 -0.04 -1.09
N ILE A 224 11.99 -0.91 -0.56
CA ILE A 224 12.31 -2.35 -0.47
C ILE A 224 12.33 -2.99 -1.85
N VAL A 225 11.34 -2.70 -2.71
CA VAL A 225 11.31 -3.24 -4.08
C VAL A 225 12.54 -2.78 -4.85
N ARG A 226 12.93 -1.50 -4.76
CA ARG A 226 14.16 -1.00 -5.40
C ARG A 226 15.43 -1.67 -4.87
N HIS A 227 15.43 -2.10 -3.62
CA HIS A 227 16.56 -2.78 -3.00
C HIS A 227 16.66 -4.26 -3.39
N VAL A 228 15.54 -4.97 -3.53
CA VAL A 228 15.53 -6.43 -3.77
C VAL A 228 15.29 -6.84 -5.23
N VAL A 229 14.84 -5.92 -6.09
CA VAL A 229 14.53 -6.20 -7.51
C VAL A 229 15.52 -5.47 -8.42
N PRO A 230 16.08 -6.14 -9.45
CA PRO A 230 16.90 -5.48 -10.47
C PRO A 230 16.17 -4.35 -11.18
N GLU A 231 16.86 -3.23 -11.42
CA GLU A 231 16.24 -2.01 -11.97
C GLU A 231 15.52 -2.22 -13.32
N HIS A 232 16.06 -3.06 -14.20
CA HIS A 232 15.46 -3.33 -15.52
C HIS A 232 14.11 -4.07 -15.43
N GLU A 233 13.83 -4.72 -14.29
CA GLU A 233 12.56 -5.38 -14.00
C GLU A 233 11.56 -4.44 -13.31
N ILE A 234 11.87 -3.16 -13.14
CA ILE A 234 10.99 -2.17 -12.52
C ILE A 234 10.50 -1.20 -13.60
N ARG A 235 9.20 -0.90 -13.59
CA ARG A 235 8.60 0.22 -14.30
C ARG A 235 8.20 1.26 -13.27
N THR A 236 8.88 2.41 -13.29
CA THR A 236 8.66 3.55 -12.39
C THR A 236 7.37 4.29 -12.73
N ARG A 237 6.23 3.60 -12.61
CA ARG A 237 4.87 4.10 -12.79
C ARG A 237 3.89 3.17 -12.08
N THR A 238 2.74 3.70 -11.69
CA THR A 238 1.61 2.88 -11.23
C THR A 238 0.70 2.48 -12.41
N LEU A 239 -0.05 1.39 -12.24
CA LEU A 239 -1.17 1.02 -13.13
C LEU A 239 -2.49 1.65 -12.69
N THR A 240 -2.48 2.42 -11.61
CA THR A 240 -3.64 3.15 -11.09
C THR A 240 -3.63 4.57 -11.63
N PHE A 241 -4.72 4.97 -12.30
CA PHE A 241 -4.89 6.35 -12.72
C PHE A 241 -5.28 7.21 -11.51
N LEU A 242 -4.48 8.23 -11.23
CA LEU A 242 -4.69 9.18 -10.15
C LEU A 242 -4.33 10.58 -10.63
N MET A 243 -5.10 11.57 -10.19
CA MET A 243 -4.85 12.97 -10.46
C MET A 243 -4.79 13.73 -9.14
N PHE A 244 -3.93 14.73 -9.09
CA PHE A 244 -3.86 15.67 -7.99
C PHE A 244 -4.22 17.06 -8.49
N THR A 245 -4.93 17.82 -7.66
CA THR A 245 -5.11 19.26 -7.84
C THR A 245 -3.78 19.99 -7.69
N ASP A 246 -3.72 21.25 -8.12
CA ASP A 246 -2.54 22.10 -7.93
C ASP A 246 -2.12 22.27 -6.46
N TYR A 247 -3.06 22.03 -5.53
CA TYR A 247 -2.83 22.05 -4.08
C TYR A 247 -2.35 20.71 -3.51
N GLY A 248 -2.07 19.72 -4.36
CA GLY A 248 -1.60 18.39 -3.94
C GLY A 248 -2.68 17.53 -3.28
N MET A 249 -3.96 17.84 -3.48
CA MET A 249 -5.07 17.00 -3.03
C MET A 249 -5.54 16.05 -4.15
N PRO A 250 -5.81 14.77 -3.87
CA PRO A 250 -6.29 13.84 -4.88
C PRO A 250 -7.66 14.30 -5.41
N VAL A 251 -7.85 14.21 -6.73
CA VAL A 251 -9.12 14.50 -7.40
C VAL A 251 -10.05 13.28 -7.23
N THR A 252 -11.28 13.53 -6.81
CA THR A 252 -12.33 12.51 -6.76
C THR A 252 -13.10 12.51 -8.09
N PHE A 253 -13.13 11.37 -8.77
CA PHE A 253 -13.97 11.17 -9.94
C PHE A 253 -15.38 10.77 -9.48
N TYR A 254 -16.40 11.47 -9.96
CA TYR A 254 -17.79 11.11 -9.70
C TYR A 254 -18.27 10.08 -10.73
N ASN A 255 -19.18 9.21 -10.31
CA ASN A 255 -19.89 8.30 -11.20
C ASN A 255 -21.28 8.88 -11.50
N ASP A 256 -21.30 10.05 -12.16
CA ASP A 256 -22.51 10.77 -12.59
C ASP A 256 -22.88 10.49 -14.06
N HIS A 257 -22.49 9.32 -14.57
CA HIS A 257 -22.78 8.84 -15.92
C HIS A 257 -23.80 7.71 -15.92
#